data_AF-A0AAD0XFZ2-F1
#
_entry.id   AF-A0AAD0XFZ2-F1
#
_cell.length_a   1.000
_cell.length_b   1.000
_cell.length_c   1.000
_cell.angle_alpha   90.00
_cell.angle_beta   90.00
_cell.angle_gamma   90.00
#
_symmetry.space_group_name_H-M   'P 1'
#
loop_
_entity.id
_entity.type
_entity.pdbx_description
1 polymer ?
#
loop_
_entity_poly.entity_id
_entity_poly.type
_entity_poly.pdbx_seq_one_letter_code
_entity_poly.pdbx_strand_id
1 'polypeptide(L)'
;MSVYEKLKALNIELPAVATPAAAYVMYAQTGNTVFLSGHLAKKEGKVWVGQLGRDIGTDDAKQAARGVAIDLIATLQAACGGDLTRVKRIVKLMSLVNSTGDYTEHHLVTNGASELIGEVFGEAGKHARSAFGVAQLPMGACVEIEMIAEIA
;
A
#
# COMPACT_ATOMS: atom_id res chain seq x y z
N MET A 1 2.38 -20.61 -8.35
CA MET A 1 2.30 -19.45 -9.26
C MET A 1 3.34 -18.44 -8.82
N SER A 2 4.09 -17.89 -9.76
CA SER A 2 5.01 -16.77 -9.50
C SER A 2 4.24 -15.50 -9.18
N VAL A 3 4.93 -14.51 -8.62
CA VAL A 3 4.36 -13.19 -8.30
C VAL A 3 3.76 -12.51 -9.55
N TYR A 4 4.43 -12.65 -10.70
CA TYR A 4 3.99 -12.07 -11.96
C TYR A 4 2.79 -12.82 -12.57
N GLU A 5 2.73 -14.14 -12.42
CA GLU A 5 1.53 -14.91 -12.79
C GLU A 5 0.32 -14.50 -11.97
N LYS A 6 0.51 -14.23 -10.67
CA LYS A 6 -0.56 -13.73 -9.79
C LYS A 6 -1.02 -12.34 -10.20
N LEU A 7 -0.11 -11.40 -10.44
CA LEU A 7 -0.45 -10.06 -10.92
C LEU A 7 -1.24 -10.12 -12.24
N LYS A 8 -0.79 -10.95 -13.19
CA LYS A 8 -1.50 -11.17 -14.45
C LYS A 8 -2.89 -11.78 -14.25
N ALA A 9 -3.03 -12.79 -13.40
CA ALA A 9 -4.32 -13.43 -13.11
C ALA A 9 -5.32 -12.47 -12.44
N LEU A 10 -4.83 -11.49 -11.69
CA LEU A 10 -5.62 -10.44 -11.07
C LEU A 10 -5.88 -9.24 -11.98
N ASN A 11 -5.41 -9.27 -13.24
CA ASN A 11 -5.45 -8.15 -14.20
C ASN A 11 -4.82 -6.86 -13.63
N ILE A 12 -3.69 -7.00 -12.94
CA ILE A 12 -2.95 -5.87 -12.38
C ILE A 12 -1.74 -5.58 -13.26
N GLU A 13 -1.72 -4.38 -13.83
CA GLU A 13 -0.51 -3.77 -14.37
C GLU A 13 0.10 -2.86 -13.32
N LEU A 14 1.40 -3.02 -13.06
CA LEU A 14 2.10 -2.17 -12.12
C LEU A 14 2.35 -0.81 -12.77
N PRO A 15 1.95 0.31 -12.13
CA PRO A 15 2.21 1.63 -12.67
C PRO A 15 3.71 1.95 -12.66
N ALA A 16 4.09 3.01 -13.37
CA ALA A 16 5.39 3.62 -13.17
C ALA A 16 5.52 4.11 -11.71
N VAL A 17 6.70 3.96 -11.13
CA VAL A 17 6.99 4.41 -9.76
C VAL A 17 6.71 5.90 -9.65
N ALA A 18 5.98 6.29 -8.61
CA ALA A 18 5.67 7.69 -8.36
C ALA A 18 6.95 8.49 -8.09
N THR A 19 6.96 9.75 -8.52
CA THR A 19 8.00 10.70 -8.10
C THR A 19 7.70 11.17 -6.67
N PRO A 20 8.69 11.33 -5.79
CA PRO A 20 8.48 11.88 -4.45
C PRO A 20 7.78 13.24 -4.50
N ALA A 21 6.85 13.47 -3.56
CA ALA A 21 6.10 14.72 -3.50
C ALA A 21 6.91 15.90 -2.93
N ALA A 22 8.04 15.61 -2.26
CA ALA A 22 8.89 16.58 -1.59
C ALA A 22 10.33 16.05 -1.50
N ALA A 23 11.14 16.62 -0.60
CA ALA A 23 12.55 16.27 -0.40
C ALA A 23 12.75 14.93 0.36
N TYR A 24 12.26 13.84 -0.23
CA TYR A 24 12.42 12.46 0.26
C TYR A 24 12.49 11.47 -0.92
N VAL A 25 12.72 10.19 -0.65
CA VAL A 25 12.81 9.12 -1.67
C VAL A 25 11.62 8.15 -1.53
N MET A 26 11.26 7.46 -2.62
CA MET A 26 10.15 6.49 -2.57
C MET A 26 10.48 5.23 -1.75
N TYR A 27 11.76 4.91 -1.64
CA TYR A 27 12.24 3.87 -0.75
C TYR A 27 13.67 4.16 -0.29
N ALA A 28 14.03 3.62 0.88
CA ALA A 28 15.40 3.55 1.39
C ALA A 28 15.72 2.11 1.79
N GLN A 29 16.98 1.70 1.65
CA GLN A 29 17.41 0.33 1.95
C GLN A 29 18.58 0.34 2.95
N THR A 30 18.54 -0.59 3.90
CA THR A 30 19.66 -0.92 4.80
C THR A 30 19.81 -2.43 4.89
N GLY A 31 20.97 -2.95 4.48
CA GLY A 31 21.16 -4.39 4.30
C GLY A 31 20.09 -4.95 3.37
N ASN A 32 19.36 -5.97 3.83
CA ASN A 32 18.28 -6.61 3.08
C ASN A 32 16.89 -6.03 3.36
N THR A 33 16.80 -5.00 4.22
CA THR A 33 15.52 -4.38 4.60
C THR A 33 15.28 -3.11 3.79
N VAL A 34 14.13 -3.06 3.12
CA VAL A 34 13.66 -1.92 2.34
C VAL A 34 12.48 -1.27 3.05
N PHE A 35 12.56 0.05 3.21
CA PHE A 35 11.50 0.91 3.73
C PHE A 35 10.92 1.69 2.58
N LEU A 36 9.65 1.48 2.25
CA LEU A 36 8.92 2.27 1.27
C LEU A 36 8.20 3.41 1.98
N SER A 37 8.28 4.60 1.42
CA SER A 37 7.55 5.77 1.90
C SER A 37 6.03 5.58 1.76
N GLY A 38 5.26 6.40 2.48
CA GLY A 38 3.81 6.40 2.39
C GLY A 38 3.30 6.66 0.96
N HIS A 39 2.32 5.86 0.54
CA HIS A 39 1.64 6.01 -0.74
C HIS A 39 0.18 6.40 -0.50
N LEU A 40 -0.25 7.50 -1.12
CA LEU A 40 -1.61 7.99 -1.05
C LEU A 40 -2.53 7.22 -1.98
N ALA A 41 -3.76 6.96 -1.54
CA ALA A 41 -4.80 6.42 -2.39
C ALA A 41 -5.10 7.33 -3.58
N LYS A 42 -5.30 6.71 -4.74
CA LYS A 42 -5.67 7.40 -5.98
C LYS A 42 -6.89 6.75 -6.62
N LYS A 43 -7.69 7.57 -7.30
CA LYS A 43 -8.78 7.16 -8.19
C LYS A 43 -8.63 7.95 -9.48
N GLU A 44 -8.57 7.23 -10.61
CA GLU A 44 -8.42 7.84 -11.94
C GLU A 44 -7.19 8.77 -12.05
N GLY A 45 -6.07 8.35 -11.46
CA GLY A 45 -4.81 9.09 -11.47
C GLY A 45 -4.73 10.31 -10.54
N LYS A 46 -5.81 10.64 -9.81
CA LYS A 46 -5.86 11.74 -8.83
C LYS A 46 -5.93 11.20 -7.41
N VAL A 47 -5.49 11.98 -6.43
CA VAL A 47 -5.64 11.63 -5.01
C VAL A 47 -7.13 11.37 -4.71
N TRP A 48 -7.41 10.23 -4.10
CA TRP A 48 -8.76 9.88 -3.68
C TRP A 48 -9.04 10.58 -2.35
N VAL A 49 -9.71 11.72 -2.44
CA VAL A 49 -10.03 12.56 -1.28
C VAL A 49 -11.26 12.04 -0.55
N GLY A 50 -11.24 12.09 0.78
CA GLY A 50 -12.40 11.83 1.63
C GLY A 50 -12.03 11.39 3.04
N GLN A 51 -12.95 11.59 3.99
CA GLN A 51 -12.79 11.16 5.38
C GLN A 51 -13.84 10.10 5.74
N LEU A 52 -13.42 8.98 6.30
CA LEU A 52 -14.33 7.92 6.74
C LEU A 52 -15.14 8.35 7.95
N GLY A 53 -16.42 7.98 7.97
CA GLY A 53 -17.40 8.51 8.92
C GLY A 53 -17.96 9.88 8.54
N ARG A 54 -17.57 10.43 7.38
CA ARG A 54 -18.12 11.68 6.82
C ARG A 54 -18.41 11.59 5.32
N ASP A 55 -17.38 11.40 4.49
CA ASP A 55 -17.45 11.55 3.03
C ASP A 55 -17.43 10.22 2.28
N ILE A 56 -16.76 9.20 2.83
CA ILE A 56 -16.48 7.92 2.15
C ILE A 56 -16.75 6.73 3.07
N GLY A 57 -17.27 5.65 2.49
CA GLY A 57 -17.58 4.39 3.20
C GLY A 57 -16.39 3.43 3.28
N THR A 58 -16.51 2.42 4.15
CA THR A 58 -15.49 1.38 4.37
C THR A 58 -15.15 0.61 3.09
N ASP A 59 -16.14 0.25 2.26
CA ASP A 59 -15.91 -0.54 1.04
C ASP A 59 -15.13 0.22 -0.03
N ASP A 60 -15.45 1.49 -0.25
CA ASP A 60 -14.70 2.36 -1.17
C ASP A 60 -13.27 2.56 -0.68
N ALA A 61 -13.09 2.82 0.62
CA ALA A 61 -11.77 2.96 1.21
C ALA A 61 -10.97 1.64 1.19
N LYS A 62 -11.64 0.48 1.26
CA LYS A 62 -11.00 -0.83 1.08
C LYS A 62 -10.45 -0.96 -0.34
N GLN A 63 -11.20 -0.53 -1.36
CA GLN A 63 -10.69 -0.47 -2.74
C GLN A 63 -9.54 0.54 -2.88
N ALA A 64 -9.62 1.67 -2.18
CA ALA A 64 -8.54 2.66 -2.13
C ALA A 64 -7.25 2.06 -1.56
N ALA A 65 -7.32 1.34 -0.43
CA ALA A 65 -6.20 0.63 0.17
C ALA A 65 -5.62 -0.45 -0.76
N ARG A 66 -6.48 -1.17 -1.50
CA ARG A 66 -6.05 -2.11 -2.53
C ARG A 66 -5.24 -1.41 -3.64
N GLY A 67 -5.69 -0.24 -4.07
CA GLY A 67 -4.96 0.59 -5.04
C GLY A 67 -3.60 1.04 -4.51
N VAL A 68 -3.53 1.47 -3.25
CA VAL A 68 -2.25 1.82 -2.60
C VAL A 68 -1.29 0.64 -2.56
N ALA A 69 -1.78 -0.57 -2.30
CA ALA A 69 -0.94 -1.77 -2.33
C ALA A 69 -0.36 -2.06 -3.72
N ILE A 70 -1.09 -1.77 -4.81
CA ILE A 70 -0.54 -1.88 -6.18
C ILE A 70 0.62 -0.90 -6.38
N ASP A 71 0.44 0.36 -5.98
CA ASP A 71 1.47 1.39 -6.07
C ASP A 71 2.72 1.00 -5.22
N LEU A 72 2.50 0.44 -4.02
CA LEU A 72 3.58 -0.06 -3.17
C LEU A 72 4.34 -1.22 -3.83
N ILE A 73 3.65 -2.16 -4.49
CA ILE A 73 4.29 -3.26 -5.22
C ILE A 73 5.15 -2.74 -6.37
N ALA A 74 4.69 -1.71 -7.09
CA ALA A 74 5.48 -1.08 -8.14
C ALA A 74 6.77 -0.45 -7.59
N THR A 75 6.68 0.27 -6.46
CA THR A 75 7.87 0.83 -5.79
C THR A 75 8.79 -0.28 -5.26
N LEU A 76 8.23 -1.38 -4.74
CA LEU A 76 9.00 -2.54 -4.28
C LEU A 76 9.72 -3.22 -5.45
N GLN A 77 9.08 -3.32 -6.62
CA GLN A 77 9.73 -3.84 -7.83
C GLN A 77 10.96 -3.01 -8.19
N ALA A 78 10.88 -1.68 -8.12
CA ALA A 78 12.02 -0.82 -8.37
C ALA A 78 13.11 -0.97 -7.31
N ALA A 79 12.75 -1.13 -6.04
CA ALA A 79 13.71 -1.44 -4.97
C ALA A 79 14.40 -2.80 -5.19
N CYS A 80 13.72 -3.77 -5.80
CA CYS A 80 14.30 -5.04 -6.22
C CYS A 80 15.05 -4.97 -7.55
N GLY A 81 15.33 -3.79 -8.11
CA GLY A 81 16.02 -3.67 -9.40
C GLY A 81 15.22 -4.20 -10.59
N GLY A 82 13.89 -4.17 -10.51
CA GLY A 82 12.98 -4.61 -11.56
C GLY A 82 12.39 -6.02 -11.36
N ASP A 83 12.89 -6.79 -10.39
CA ASP A 83 12.55 -8.20 -10.21
C ASP A 83 11.93 -8.51 -8.84
N LEU A 84 10.60 -8.66 -8.80
CA LEU A 84 9.86 -8.99 -7.58
C LEU A 84 10.14 -10.39 -7.03
N THR A 85 10.82 -11.28 -7.78
CA THR A 85 11.21 -12.61 -7.26
C THR A 85 12.28 -12.51 -6.17
N ARG A 86 12.95 -11.36 -6.04
CA ARG A 86 13.88 -11.05 -4.96
C ARG A 86 13.21 -10.77 -3.62
N VAL A 87 11.89 -10.56 -3.57
CA VAL A 87 11.18 -10.34 -2.31
C VAL A 87 11.19 -11.63 -1.49
N LYS A 88 11.79 -11.58 -0.30
CA LYS A 88 11.79 -12.69 0.66
C LYS A 88 10.57 -12.66 1.56
N ARG A 89 10.19 -11.46 2.01
CA ARG A 89 9.06 -11.27 2.91
C ARG A 89 8.55 -9.83 2.89
N ILE A 90 7.24 -9.64 2.93
CA ILE A 90 6.64 -8.39 3.37
C ILE A 90 6.64 -8.40 4.90
N VAL A 91 7.44 -7.52 5.50
CA VAL A 91 7.68 -7.50 6.94
C VAL A 91 6.51 -6.82 7.66
N LYS A 92 6.13 -5.62 7.20
CA LYS A 92 5.10 -4.82 7.86
C LYS A 92 4.37 -3.90 6.88
N LEU A 93 3.07 -3.72 7.09
CA LEU A 93 2.31 -2.57 6.58
C LEU A 93 1.92 -1.65 7.74
N MET A 94 2.02 -0.34 7.53
CA MET A 94 1.41 0.66 8.39
C MET A 94 0.40 1.46 7.57
N SER A 95 -0.85 1.42 8.01
CA SER A 95 -2.00 2.01 7.32
C SER A 95 -2.55 3.17 8.15
N LEU A 96 -2.66 4.32 7.50
CA LEU A 96 -3.22 5.55 8.02
C LEU A 96 -4.51 5.82 7.27
N VAL A 97 -5.62 5.90 8.00
CA VAL A 97 -6.96 6.01 7.44
C VAL A 97 -7.57 7.32 7.94
N ASN A 98 -7.83 8.23 7.01
CA ASN A 98 -8.42 9.53 7.30
C ASN A 98 -9.86 9.33 7.78
N SER A 99 -10.13 9.62 9.05
CA SER A 99 -11.39 9.25 9.68
C SER A 99 -11.82 10.23 10.75
N THR A 100 -13.13 10.29 11.00
CA THR A 100 -13.69 10.93 12.19
C THR A 100 -13.29 10.17 13.46
N GLY A 101 -13.43 10.81 14.63
CA GLY A 101 -13.10 10.20 15.91
C GLY A 101 -13.96 8.99 16.30
N ASP A 102 -15.14 8.84 15.69
CA ASP A 102 -16.09 7.77 16.00
C ASP A 102 -15.96 6.54 15.08
N TYR A 103 -15.22 6.66 13.98
CA TYR A 103 -15.01 5.55 13.06
C TYR A 103 -13.97 4.57 13.63
N THR A 104 -14.28 3.27 13.63
CA THR A 104 -13.45 2.23 14.29
C THR A 104 -13.11 1.03 13.41
N GLU A 105 -13.50 1.07 12.12
CA GLU A 105 -13.35 -0.04 11.18
C GLU A 105 -12.09 0.04 10.31
N HIS A 106 -11.03 0.76 10.76
CA HIS A 106 -9.79 0.96 9.96
C HIS A 106 -9.12 -0.36 9.54
N HIS A 107 -9.32 -1.42 10.32
CA HIS A 107 -8.84 -2.76 10.01
C HIS A 107 -9.50 -3.36 8.76
N LEU A 108 -10.79 -3.08 8.51
CA LEU A 108 -11.53 -3.52 7.32
C LEU A 108 -11.04 -2.79 6.07
N VAL A 109 -10.79 -1.49 6.17
CA VAL A 109 -10.17 -0.68 5.10
C VAL A 109 -8.82 -1.27 4.72
N THR A 110 -7.97 -1.50 5.72
CA THR A 110 -6.61 -1.98 5.51
C THR A 110 -6.58 -3.41 4.95
N ASN A 111 -7.64 -4.20 5.11
CA ASN A 111 -7.73 -5.53 4.49
C ASN A 111 -7.63 -5.46 2.97
N GLY A 112 -8.05 -4.38 2.31
CA GLY A 112 -7.87 -4.24 0.86
C GLY A 112 -6.42 -4.33 0.42
N ALA A 113 -5.50 -3.76 1.21
CA ALA A 113 -4.06 -3.89 0.97
C ALA A 113 -3.55 -5.27 1.37
N SER A 114 -3.91 -5.75 2.56
CA SER A 114 -3.39 -7.01 3.10
C SER A 114 -3.82 -8.24 2.28
N GLU A 115 -5.06 -8.28 1.83
CA GLU A 115 -5.61 -9.35 0.98
C GLU A 115 -4.84 -9.41 -0.34
N LEU A 116 -4.65 -8.28 -1.03
CA LEU A 116 -3.87 -8.23 -2.26
C LEU A 116 -2.43 -8.73 -2.06
N ILE A 117 -1.75 -8.22 -1.02
CA ILE A 117 -0.37 -8.62 -0.75
C ILE A 117 -0.27 -10.13 -0.47
N GLY A 118 -1.24 -10.69 0.26
CA GLY A 118 -1.34 -12.13 0.49
C GLY A 118 -1.60 -12.92 -0.80
N GLU A 119 -2.49 -12.44 -1.68
CA GLU A 119 -2.78 -13.07 -2.97
C GLU A 119 -1.57 -13.10 -3.90
N VAL A 120 -0.80 -12.01 -3.93
CA VAL A 120 0.33 -11.81 -4.85
C VAL A 120 1.59 -12.53 -4.38
N PHE A 121 1.93 -12.44 -3.08
CA PHE A 121 3.18 -13.00 -2.54
C PHE A 121 2.99 -14.31 -1.76
N GLY A 122 1.75 -14.77 -1.55
CA GLY A 122 1.47 -16.00 -0.79
C GLY A 122 2.02 -15.93 0.64
N GLU A 123 2.76 -16.96 1.05
CA GLU A 123 3.39 -17.01 2.37
C GLU A 123 4.35 -15.85 2.64
N ALA A 124 5.10 -15.40 1.63
CA ALA A 124 5.96 -14.24 1.74
C ALA A 124 5.17 -12.93 1.95
N GLY A 125 3.88 -12.93 1.61
CA GLY A 125 2.96 -11.82 1.83
C GLY A 125 2.40 -11.73 3.24
N LYS A 126 2.65 -12.68 4.15
CA LYS A 126 2.17 -12.60 5.54
C LYS A 126 3.01 -11.61 6.37
N HIS A 127 2.39 -10.48 6.70
CA HIS A 127 3.05 -9.32 7.32
C HIS A 127 2.47 -8.96 8.68
N ALA A 128 3.30 -8.32 9.51
CA ALA A 128 2.79 -7.56 10.65
C ALA A 128 2.02 -6.33 10.16
N ARG A 129 1.10 -5.79 10.97
CA ARG A 129 0.25 -4.67 10.53
C ARG A 129 -0.12 -3.73 11.66
N SER A 130 -0.25 -2.45 11.32
CA SER A 130 -0.95 -1.46 12.14
C SER A 130 -1.95 -0.71 11.25
N ALA A 131 -3.13 -0.41 11.79
CA ALA A 131 -4.16 0.36 11.10
C ALA A 131 -4.66 1.44 12.07
N PHE A 132 -4.43 2.70 11.72
CA PHE A 132 -4.72 3.85 12.57
C PHE A 132 -5.74 4.78 11.92
N GLY A 133 -6.61 5.35 12.75
CA GLY A 133 -7.35 6.55 12.39
C GLY A 133 -6.45 7.78 12.52
N VAL A 134 -6.45 8.63 11.49
CA VAL A 134 -5.76 9.93 11.52
C VAL A 134 -6.74 11.05 11.17
N ALA A 135 -6.50 12.23 11.74
CA ALA A 135 -7.38 13.38 11.54
C ALA A 135 -7.32 13.94 10.10
N GLN A 136 -6.18 13.80 9.43
CA GLN A 136 -5.98 14.22 8.05
C GLN A 136 -4.76 13.55 7.43
N LEU A 137 -4.77 13.42 6.10
CA LEU A 137 -3.65 12.98 5.27
C LEU A 137 -3.27 14.07 4.25
N PRO A 138 -2.06 14.04 3.68
CA PRO A 138 -1.66 14.98 2.63
C PRO A 138 -2.70 15.07 1.51
N MET A 139 -3.01 16.30 1.07
CA MET A 139 -3.97 16.60 0.01
C MET A 139 -5.42 16.11 0.27
N GLY A 140 -5.76 15.71 1.51
CA GLY A 140 -7.09 15.22 1.84
C GLY A 140 -7.32 13.75 1.53
N ALA A 141 -6.28 12.96 1.25
CA ALA A 141 -6.40 11.56 0.88
C ALA A 141 -7.21 10.74 1.92
N CYS A 142 -7.92 9.71 1.45
CA CYS A 142 -8.69 8.83 2.33
C CYS A 142 -7.84 7.78 3.04
N VAL A 143 -6.78 7.29 2.37
CA VAL A 143 -5.89 6.24 2.88
C VAL A 143 -4.45 6.54 2.45
N GLU A 144 -3.51 6.31 3.35
CA GLU A 144 -2.06 6.27 3.09
C GLU A 144 -1.48 5.01 3.70
N ILE A 145 -0.62 4.29 2.97
CA ILE A 145 0.02 3.06 3.47
C ILE A 145 1.51 3.10 3.13
N GLU A 146 2.33 2.69 4.09
CA GLU A 146 3.75 2.40 3.89
C GLU A 146 4.05 0.91 4.07
N MET A 147 5.20 0.47 3.56
CA MET A 147 5.60 -0.94 3.56
C MET A 147 7.06 -1.09 3.97
N ILE A 148 7.32 -2.12 4.78
CA ILE A 148 8.66 -2.63 5.03
C ILE A 148 8.74 -4.03 4.43
N ALA A 149 9.78 -4.28 3.63
CA ALA A 149 10.03 -5.57 2.99
C ALA A 149 11.48 -6.03 3.20
N GLU A 150 11.68 -7.35 3.16
CA GLU A 150 12.97 -8.00 3.10
C GLU A 150 13.20 -8.51 1.67
N ILE A 151 14.38 -8.25 1.12
CA ILE A 151 14.78 -8.63 -0.25
C ILE A 151 16.09 -9.44 -0.26
N ALA A 152 16.34 -10.14 -1.36
CA ALA A 152 17.53 -10.96 -1.62
C ALA A 152 18.58 -10.24 -2.47
#